data_AF-A0A956JKK1-F1
#
_entry.id   AF-A0A956JKK1-F1
#
_cell.length_a   1.000
_cell.length_b   1.000
_cell.length_c   1.000
_cell.angle_alpha   90.00
_cell.angle_beta   90.00
_cell.angle_gamma   90.00
#
_symmetry.space_group_name_H-M   'P 1'
#
loop_
_entity.id
_entity.type
_entity.pdbx_description
1 polymer ?
#
loop_
_entity_poly.entity_id
_entity_poly.type
_entity_poly.pdbx_seq_one_letter_code
_entity_poly.pdbx_strand_id
1 'polypeptide(L)'
;RYIDGLAAERRTSPRDDLMTALVEAEDAGDRLSRDELLGMVFLLLTAGHETTVSLITSGVRALLDHPEQLALLRDEPALIDGAIEELLRYDGPLLTTELYYARRPLDLRGVRIPAGEVVLPVLLSANRDEATFERADALDIRRDPNPHLAFGRGAHFCLGAPLARLEGRVAIAALLRRLPDLRLADPDAAPRYENAWILHKPRELRLAWG
;
A
#
# COMPACT_ATOMS: atom_id res chain seq x y z
N ARG A 1 -18.46 1.58 -19.91
CA ARG A 1 -19.44 0.54 -20.34
C ARG A 1 -19.89 -0.34 -19.18
N TYR A 2 -19.03 -1.13 -18.52
CA TYR A 2 -19.47 -1.96 -17.36
C TYR A 2 -19.87 -1.11 -16.15
N ILE A 3 -18.98 -0.23 -15.66
CA ILE A 3 -19.25 0.59 -14.47
C ILE A 3 -20.47 1.51 -14.66
N ASP A 4 -20.65 2.05 -15.87
CA ASP A 4 -21.85 2.83 -16.22
C ASP A 4 -23.15 2.05 -16.04
N GLY A 5 -23.19 0.83 -16.56
CA GLY A 5 -24.35 -0.05 -16.45
C GLY A 5 -24.63 -0.39 -14.99
N LEU A 6 -23.58 -0.71 -14.23
CA LEU A 6 -23.70 -1.01 -12.81
C LEU A 6 -24.18 0.19 -12.00
N ALA A 7 -23.68 1.40 -12.27
CA ALA A 7 -24.13 2.61 -11.61
C ALA A 7 -25.60 2.93 -11.95
N ALA A 8 -26.01 2.76 -13.20
CA ALA A 8 -27.42 2.93 -13.60
C ALA A 8 -28.34 1.89 -12.93
N GLU A 9 -27.88 0.65 -12.80
CA GLU A 9 -28.59 -0.39 -12.06
C GLU A 9 -28.72 -0.03 -10.57
N ARG A 10 -27.65 0.43 -9.91
CA ARG A 10 -27.71 0.82 -8.49
C ARG A 10 -28.55 2.05 -8.21
N ARG A 11 -28.78 2.93 -9.19
CA ARG A 11 -29.76 4.03 -9.06
C ARG A 11 -31.20 3.56 -8.97
N THR A 12 -31.54 2.46 -9.62
CA THR A 12 -32.93 1.96 -9.69
C THR A 12 -33.16 0.74 -8.80
N SER A 13 -32.09 0.04 -8.43
CA SER A 13 -32.09 -1.13 -7.55
C SER A 13 -30.88 -1.07 -6.60
N PRO A 14 -30.95 -0.23 -5.54
CA PRO A 14 -29.91 -0.09 -4.52
C PRO A 14 -29.58 -1.42 -3.85
N ARG A 15 -28.32 -1.61 -3.46
CA ARG A 15 -27.84 -2.78 -2.70
C ARG A 15 -26.92 -2.33 -1.57
N ASP A 16 -26.60 -3.25 -0.66
CA ASP A 16 -25.60 -3.01 0.37
C ASP A 16 -24.18 -3.15 -0.20
N ASP A 17 -23.78 -2.19 -1.03
CA ASP A 17 -22.45 -2.13 -1.65
C ASP A 17 -21.95 -0.69 -1.85
N LEU A 18 -20.63 -0.56 -2.01
CA LEU A 18 -19.96 0.73 -2.18
C LEU A 18 -20.44 1.48 -3.44
N MET A 19 -20.85 0.75 -4.48
CA MET A 19 -21.37 1.36 -5.70
C MET A 19 -22.68 2.12 -5.43
N THR A 20 -23.57 1.53 -4.63
CA THR A 20 -24.79 2.18 -4.16
C THR A 20 -24.45 3.41 -3.33
N ALA A 21 -23.56 3.26 -2.35
CA ALA A 21 -23.12 4.37 -1.50
C ALA A 21 -22.55 5.55 -2.31
N LEU A 22 -21.74 5.30 -3.34
CA LEU A 22 -21.17 6.35 -4.19
C LEU A 22 -22.21 7.02 -5.10
N VAL A 23 -23.19 6.28 -5.59
CA VAL A 23 -24.26 6.82 -6.45
C VAL A 23 -25.25 7.66 -5.64
N GLU A 24 -25.50 7.27 -4.40
CA GLU A 24 -26.38 7.96 -3.47
C GLU A 24 -25.69 9.09 -2.71
N ALA A 25 -24.36 9.14 -2.73
CA ALA A 25 -23.57 10.18 -2.08
C ALA A 25 -24.02 11.58 -2.53
N GLU A 26 -24.39 12.39 -1.55
CA GLU A 26 -24.80 13.78 -1.69
C GLU A 26 -24.24 14.56 -0.51
N ASP A 27 -23.64 15.72 -0.77
CA ASP A 27 -23.18 16.66 0.26
C ASP A 27 -23.61 18.07 -0.12
N ALA A 28 -24.30 18.76 0.80
CA ALA A 28 -24.87 20.09 0.57
C ALA A 28 -25.69 20.24 -0.74
N GLY A 29 -26.34 19.16 -1.22
CA GLY A 29 -27.11 19.14 -2.46
C GLY A 29 -26.27 18.87 -3.72
N ASP A 30 -24.96 18.70 -3.59
CA ASP A 30 -24.05 18.33 -4.67
C ASP A 30 -23.86 16.80 -4.74
N ARG A 31 -23.75 16.27 -5.95
CA ARG A 31 -23.63 14.83 -6.23
C ARG A 31 -22.54 14.62 -7.25
N LEU A 32 -21.87 13.47 -7.15
CA LEU A 32 -20.87 13.09 -8.12
C LEU A 32 -21.47 13.12 -9.54
N SER A 33 -20.85 13.90 -10.41
CA SER A 33 -21.11 13.81 -11.83
C SER A 33 -20.75 12.41 -12.33
N ARG A 34 -21.21 12.07 -13.54
CA ARG A 34 -20.90 10.77 -14.14
C ARG A 34 -19.40 10.51 -14.17
N ASP A 35 -18.59 11.49 -14.58
CA ASP A 35 -17.16 11.29 -14.77
C ASP A 35 -16.41 11.23 -13.43
N GLU A 36 -16.85 11.97 -12.41
CA GLU A 36 -16.30 11.86 -11.04
C GLU A 36 -16.63 10.52 -10.40
N LEU A 37 -17.86 10.01 -10.57
CA LEU A 37 -18.24 8.68 -10.08
C LEU A 37 -17.36 7.60 -10.72
N LEU A 38 -17.20 7.64 -12.05
CA LEU A 38 -16.34 6.69 -12.76
C LEU A 38 -14.89 6.79 -12.32
N GLY A 39 -14.37 8.01 -12.17
CA GLY A 39 -13.03 8.28 -11.68
C GLY A 39 -12.80 7.72 -10.28
N MET A 40 -13.75 7.94 -9.36
CA MET A 40 -13.69 7.43 -8.00
C MET A 40 -13.72 5.91 -7.96
N VAL A 41 -14.62 5.28 -8.70
CA VAL A 41 -14.70 3.81 -8.76
C VAL A 41 -13.42 3.21 -9.34
N PHE A 42 -12.87 3.82 -10.39
CA PHE A 42 -11.60 3.38 -10.97
C PHE A 42 -10.45 3.52 -9.98
N LEU A 43 -10.36 4.67 -9.29
CA LEU A 43 -9.35 4.92 -8.26
C LEU A 43 -9.42 3.86 -7.15
N LEU A 44 -10.62 3.59 -6.61
CA LEU A 44 -10.79 2.66 -5.50
C LEU A 44 -10.51 1.20 -5.91
N LEU A 45 -10.94 0.79 -7.10
CA LEU A 45 -10.68 -0.56 -7.62
C LEU A 45 -9.18 -0.79 -7.86
N THR A 46 -8.49 0.17 -8.48
CA THR A 46 -7.07 0.02 -8.80
C THR A 46 -6.20 0.13 -7.54
N ALA A 47 -6.46 1.12 -6.69
CA ALA A 47 -5.74 1.30 -5.43
C ALA A 47 -5.92 0.10 -4.49
N GLY A 48 -7.16 -0.39 -4.33
CA GLY A 48 -7.46 -1.50 -3.42
C GLY A 48 -6.99 -2.87 -3.92
N HIS A 49 -6.75 -3.04 -5.22
CA HIS A 49 -6.30 -4.33 -5.76
C HIS A 49 -4.77 -4.43 -5.81
N GLU A 50 -4.12 -3.54 -6.56
CA GLU A 50 -2.70 -3.68 -6.89
C GLU A 50 -1.80 -3.47 -5.67
N THR A 51 -2.13 -2.50 -4.82
CA THR A 51 -1.28 -2.13 -3.68
C THR A 51 -1.36 -3.15 -2.54
N THR A 52 -2.57 -3.64 -2.20
CA THR A 52 -2.71 -4.69 -1.18
C THR A 52 -2.06 -6.00 -1.64
N VAL A 53 -2.22 -6.38 -2.90
CA VAL A 53 -1.51 -7.56 -3.45
C VAL A 53 -0.01 -7.41 -3.27
N SER A 54 0.55 -6.23 -3.58
CA SER A 54 1.97 -5.97 -3.39
C SER A 54 2.39 -6.04 -1.92
N LEU A 55 1.63 -5.43 -0.99
CA LEU A 55 1.90 -5.52 0.45
C LEU A 55 2.00 -6.98 0.91
N ILE A 56 1.05 -7.81 0.50
CA ILE A 56 1.02 -9.22 0.91
C ILE A 56 2.21 -9.96 0.30
N THR A 57 2.50 -9.79 -0.99
CA THR A 57 3.58 -10.55 -1.66
C THR A 57 4.97 -10.09 -1.20
N SER A 58 5.25 -8.80 -1.21
CA SER A 58 6.51 -8.25 -0.68
C SER A 58 6.66 -8.53 0.81
N GLY A 59 5.57 -8.43 1.58
CA GLY A 59 5.60 -8.73 3.01
C GLY A 59 5.96 -10.18 3.33
N VAL A 60 5.35 -11.14 2.61
CA VAL A 60 5.69 -12.56 2.74
C VAL A 60 7.12 -12.82 2.28
N ARG A 61 7.55 -12.24 1.16
CA ARG A 61 8.94 -12.35 0.69
C ARG A 61 9.92 -11.86 1.75
N ALA A 62 9.71 -10.66 2.28
CA ALA A 62 10.56 -10.05 3.30
C ALA A 62 10.66 -10.92 4.56
N LEU A 63 9.54 -11.47 5.06
CA LEU A 63 9.58 -12.39 6.20
C LEU A 63 10.36 -13.68 5.89
N LEU A 64 10.21 -14.25 4.69
CA LEU A 64 10.93 -15.47 4.30
C LEU A 64 12.43 -15.24 4.10
N ASP A 65 12.84 -14.04 3.68
CA ASP A 65 14.24 -13.64 3.59
C ASP A 65 14.86 -13.34 4.98
N HIS A 66 14.04 -13.16 6.02
CA HIS A 66 14.43 -12.85 7.41
C HIS A 66 13.87 -13.89 8.39
N PRO A 67 14.41 -15.12 8.39
CA PRO A 67 13.85 -16.25 9.15
C PRO A 67 13.76 -15.98 10.66
N GLU A 68 14.63 -15.12 11.22
CA GLU A 68 14.59 -14.70 12.61
C GLU A 68 13.38 -13.82 12.94
N GLN A 69 13.01 -12.89 12.05
CA GLN A 69 11.82 -12.06 12.18
C GLN A 69 10.55 -12.90 11.98
N LEU A 70 10.58 -13.83 11.03
CA LEU A 70 9.49 -14.78 10.79
C LEU A 70 9.26 -15.71 11.98
N ALA A 71 10.33 -16.29 12.55
CA ALA A 71 10.24 -17.14 13.73
C ALA A 71 9.65 -16.34 14.90
N LEU A 72 10.12 -15.12 15.12
CA LEU A 72 9.58 -14.23 16.14
C LEU A 72 8.07 -13.97 15.96
N LEU A 73 7.61 -13.67 14.74
CA LEU A 73 6.18 -13.45 14.47
C LEU A 73 5.34 -14.71 14.69
N ARG A 74 5.92 -15.89 14.45
CA ARG A 74 5.25 -17.19 14.71
C ARG A 74 5.12 -17.46 16.21
N ASP A 75 6.17 -17.17 16.97
CA ASP A 75 6.20 -17.34 18.42
C ASP A 75 5.31 -16.32 19.14
N GLU A 76 5.22 -15.09 18.61
CA GLU A 76 4.42 -14.00 19.16
C GLU A 76 3.44 -13.43 18.10
N PRO A 77 2.34 -14.14 17.76
CA PRO A 77 1.38 -13.71 16.73
C PRO A 77 0.70 -12.36 17.00
N ALA A 78 0.73 -11.89 18.26
CA ALA A 78 0.23 -10.57 18.65
C ALA A 78 1.04 -9.42 18.02
N LEU A 79 2.27 -9.67 17.55
CA LEU A 79 3.10 -8.67 16.87
C LEU A 79 2.63 -8.36 15.45
N ILE A 80 1.61 -9.05 14.93
CA ILE A 80 1.19 -8.91 13.53
C ILE A 80 0.87 -7.47 13.14
N ASP A 81 0.24 -6.67 14.00
CA ASP A 81 -0.12 -5.29 13.66
C ASP A 81 1.14 -4.42 13.46
N GLY A 82 2.13 -4.55 14.36
CA GLY A 82 3.42 -3.87 14.22
C GLY A 82 4.23 -4.39 13.03
N ALA A 83 4.16 -5.69 12.77
CA ALA A 83 4.78 -6.30 11.60
C ALA A 83 4.20 -5.73 10.29
N ILE A 84 2.89 -5.52 10.19
CA ILE A 84 2.29 -4.91 8.99
C ILE A 84 2.83 -3.50 8.75
N GLU A 85 2.93 -2.66 9.78
CA GLU A 85 3.52 -1.31 9.64
C GLU A 85 5.00 -1.38 9.24
N GLU A 86 5.76 -2.33 9.79
CA GLU A 86 7.16 -2.51 9.40
C GLU A 86 7.32 -3.00 7.96
N LEU A 87 6.47 -3.93 7.50
CA LEU A 87 6.52 -4.41 6.11
C LEU A 87 6.14 -3.30 5.13
N LEU A 88 5.15 -2.47 5.48
CA LEU A 88 4.81 -1.26 4.73
C LEU A 88 5.97 -0.26 4.64
N ARG A 89 6.73 -0.08 5.73
CA ARG A 89 7.94 0.74 5.72
C ARG A 89 9.04 0.12 4.85
N TYR A 90 9.34 -1.14 5.10
CA TYR A 90 10.53 -1.83 4.62
C TYR A 90 10.52 -2.08 3.11
N ASP A 91 9.43 -2.63 2.59
CA ASP A 91 9.24 -2.95 1.17
C ASP A 91 7.78 -2.70 0.74
N GLY A 92 7.29 -1.51 1.05
CA GLY A 92 5.90 -1.13 0.82
C GLY A 92 5.52 -1.03 -0.67
N PRO A 93 4.21 -1.01 -0.98
CA PRO A 93 3.71 -1.10 -2.35
C PRO A 93 4.09 0.05 -3.28
N LEU A 94 4.45 1.22 -2.74
CA LEU A 94 4.63 2.46 -3.52
C LEU A 94 6.06 2.95 -3.42
N LEU A 95 6.76 3.00 -4.56
CA LEU A 95 8.08 3.61 -4.69
C LEU A 95 8.01 5.14 -4.55
N THR A 96 7.06 5.74 -5.25
CA THR A 96 6.85 7.20 -5.36
C THR A 96 5.37 7.55 -5.22
N THR A 97 5.03 8.85 -5.34
CA THR A 97 3.65 9.34 -5.41
C THR A 97 3.29 9.82 -6.82
N GLU A 98 2.09 10.37 -6.97
CA GLU A 98 1.77 11.27 -8.09
C GLU A 98 2.69 12.50 -8.12
N LEU A 99 2.79 13.12 -9.30
CA LEU A 99 3.59 14.33 -9.51
C LEU A 99 2.95 15.54 -8.80
N TYR A 100 3.74 16.22 -7.98
CA TYR A 100 3.35 17.51 -7.42
C TYR A 100 3.95 18.64 -8.24
N TYR A 101 3.23 19.76 -8.33
CA TYR A 101 3.69 20.96 -9.02
C TYR A 101 3.75 22.13 -8.04
N ALA A 102 4.90 22.80 -8.00
CA ALA A 102 5.09 23.99 -7.17
C ALA A 102 4.18 25.13 -7.65
N ARG A 103 3.09 25.44 -6.94
CA ARG A 103 2.19 26.55 -7.34
C ARG A 103 2.82 27.93 -7.23
N ARG A 104 3.85 28.07 -6.40
CA ARG A 104 4.64 29.28 -6.18
C ARG A 104 6.08 28.87 -5.85
N PRO A 105 7.07 29.75 -5.98
CA PRO A 105 8.42 29.44 -5.56
C PRO A 105 8.45 29.04 -4.08
N LEU A 106 9.24 28.01 -3.77
CA LEU A 106 9.53 27.60 -2.40
C LEU A 106 11.00 27.22 -2.24
N ASP A 107 11.54 27.40 -1.03
CA ASP A 107 12.87 26.92 -0.66
C ASP A 107 12.72 25.70 0.25
N LEU A 108 13.22 24.55 -0.19
CA LEU A 108 13.17 23.28 0.54
C LEU A 108 14.59 22.89 0.94
N ARG A 109 14.93 22.99 2.23
CA ARG A 109 16.27 22.64 2.76
C ARG A 109 17.42 23.34 2.00
N GLY A 110 17.21 24.59 1.60
CA GLY A 110 18.19 25.38 0.84
C GLY A 110 18.15 25.17 -0.67
N VAL A 111 17.31 24.26 -1.17
CA VAL A 111 17.05 24.09 -2.61
C VAL A 111 15.88 24.95 -3.02
N ARG A 112 16.11 25.90 -3.93
CA ARG A 112 15.05 26.72 -4.52
C ARG A 112 14.31 25.95 -5.60
N ILE A 113 12.99 25.83 -5.44
CA ILE A 113 12.08 25.20 -6.40
C ILE A 113 11.21 26.32 -7.01
N PRO A 114 11.42 26.68 -8.29
CA PRO A 114 10.58 27.62 -9.01
C PRO A 114 9.11 27.21 -9.09
N ALA A 115 8.23 28.17 -9.40
CA ALA A 115 6.84 27.85 -9.72
C ALA A 115 6.74 27.04 -11.02
N GLY A 116 5.82 26.07 -11.06
CA GLY A 116 5.60 25.17 -12.18
C GLY A 116 6.49 23.92 -12.18
N GLU A 117 7.56 23.90 -11.39
CA GLU A 117 8.47 22.75 -11.31
C GLU A 117 7.82 21.54 -10.64
N VAL A 118 8.24 20.37 -11.11
CA VAL A 118 7.77 19.07 -10.62
C VAL A 118 8.53 18.67 -9.36
N VAL A 119 7.79 18.19 -8.37
CA VAL A 119 8.31 17.57 -7.16
C VAL A 119 7.76 16.15 -7.08
N LEU A 120 8.67 15.18 -7.02
CA LEU A 120 8.32 13.76 -6.89
C LEU A 120 8.87 13.21 -5.57
N PRO A 121 8.03 13.08 -4.53
CA PRO A 121 8.37 12.34 -3.32
C PRO A 121 8.68 10.86 -3.63
N VAL A 122 9.83 10.38 -3.14
CA VAL A 122 10.24 8.97 -3.22
C VAL A 122 10.01 8.33 -1.85
N LEU A 123 8.87 7.65 -1.69
CA LEU A 123 8.39 7.15 -0.41
C LEU A 123 9.29 6.05 0.16
N LEU A 124 9.72 5.08 -0.67
CA LEU A 124 10.60 4.01 -0.18
C LEU A 124 11.94 4.55 0.31
N SER A 125 12.50 5.56 -0.35
CA SER A 125 13.74 6.21 0.13
C SER A 125 13.52 6.93 1.46
N ALA A 126 12.41 7.66 1.60
CA ALA A 126 12.07 8.32 2.86
C ALA A 126 11.84 7.32 4.01
N ASN A 127 11.30 6.14 3.71
CA ASN A 127 11.13 5.04 4.67
C ASN A 127 12.45 4.36 5.07
N ARG A 128 13.56 4.68 4.38
CA ARG A 128 14.93 4.25 4.70
C ARG A 128 15.80 5.39 5.25
N ASP A 129 15.20 6.53 5.63
CA ASP A 129 15.95 7.67 6.18
C ASP A 129 16.50 7.36 7.58
N GLU A 130 17.83 7.26 7.70
CA GLU A 130 18.55 6.97 8.94
C GLU A 130 18.38 8.06 10.01
N ALA A 131 18.01 9.30 9.64
CA ALA A 131 17.70 10.35 10.60
C ALA A 131 16.35 10.11 11.31
N THR A 132 15.50 9.24 10.76
CA THR A 132 14.19 8.88 11.31
C THR A 132 14.17 7.45 11.86
N PHE A 133 14.82 6.51 11.17
CA PHE A 133 14.80 5.09 11.50
C PHE A 133 16.19 4.59 11.86
N GLU A 134 16.41 4.20 13.11
CA GLU A 134 17.64 3.51 13.51
C GLU A 134 17.73 2.16 12.77
N ARG A 135 18.91 1.84 12.20
CA ARG A 135 19.11 0.67 11.32
C ARG A 135 18.02 0.62 10.23
N ALA A 136 17.87 1.70 9.46
CA ALA A 136 16.77 1.88 8.51
C ALA A 136 16.66 0.75 7.47
N ASP A 137 17.78 0.14 7.11
CA ASP A 137 17.84 -0.98 6.17
C ASP A 137 17.57 -2.36 6.78
N ALA A 138 17.37 -2.46 8.09
CA ALA A 138 17.00 -3.70 8.75
C ALA A 138 15.48 -3.85 8.86
N LEU A 139 14.97 -5.05 8.60
CA LEU A 139 13.61 -5.44 8.95
C LEU A 139 13.54 -5.71 10.46
N ASP A 140 12.69 -4.97 11.17
CA ASP A 140 12.45 -5.16 12.60
C ASP A 140 10.95 -5.05 12.92
N ILE A 141 10.27 -6.19 13.05
CA ILE A 141 8.81 -6.21 13.24
C ILE A 141 8.36 -5.65 14.60
N ARG A 142 9.31 -5.38 15.50
CA ARG A 142 9.07 -4.73 16.80
C ARG A 142 9.33 -3.23 16.78
N ARG A 143 9.69 -2.66 15.61
CA ARG A 143 9.99 -1.23 15.48
C ARG A 143 8.81 -0.38 15.95
N ASP A 144 9.04 0.39 17.00
CA ASP A 144 8.12 1.38 17.54
C ASP A 144 8.92 2.56 18.13
N PRO A 145 8.63 3.82 17.75
CA PRO A 145 7.61 4.25 16.77
C PRO A 145 7.98 3.89 15.32
N ASN A 146 6.97 3.74 14.47
CA ASN A 146 7.13 3.48 13.03
C ASN A 146 6.44 4.55 12.15
N PRO A 147 6.95 5.79 12.10
CA PRO A 147 6.31 6.91 11.38
C PRO A 147 6.56 6.86 9.86
N HIS A 148 6.33 5.70 9.23
CA HIS A 148 6.53 5.49 7.81
C HIS A 148 5.55 6.30 6.93
N LEU A 149 5.93 6.49 5.67
CA LEU A 149 5.17 7.26 4.68
C LEU A 149 4.56 6.39 3.58
N ALA A 150 4.49 5.07 3.76
CA ALA A 150 3.87 4.14 2.79
C ALA A 150 2.41 4.51 2.40
N PHE A 151 1.68 5.17 3.29
CA PHE A 151 0.31 5.68 3.03
C PHE A 151 0.26 7.18 2.70
N GLY A 152 1.42 7.81 2.47
CA GLY A 152 1.53 9.25 2.33
C GLY A 152 1.24 10.00 3.64
N ARG A 153 1.02 11.32 3.53
CA ARG A 153 0.70 12.19 4.67
C ARG A 153 -0.09 13.42 4.21
N GLY A 154 -0.93 13.96 5.09
CA GLY A 154 -1.67 15.21 4.86
C GLY A 154 -3.05 14.96 4.22
N ALA A 155 -3.53 15.91 3.41
CA ALA A 155 -4.88 15.88 2.84
C ALA A 155 -5.14 14.67 1.92
N HIS A 156 -4.07 14.09 1.35
CA HIS A 156 -4.14 12.89 0.51
C HIS A 156 -3.63 11.63 1.22
N PHE A 157 -3.69 11.60 2.55
CA PHE A 157 -3.41 10.37 3.29
C PHE A 157 -4.33 9.24 2.79
N CYS A 158 -3.77 8.04 2.60
CA CYS A 158 -4.46 6.93 1.97
C CYS A 158 -5.80 6.61 2.66
N LEU A 159 -6.89 6.78 1.91
CA LEU A 159 -8.24 6.45 2.35
C LEU A 159 -8.38 4.95 2.69
N GLY A 160 -7.70 4.10 1.93
CA GLY A 160 -7.75 2.64 2.09
C GLY A 160 -6.85 2.08 3.20
N ALA A 161 -6.09 2.92 3.92
CA ALA A 161 -5.10 2.45 4.89
C ALA A 161 -5.67 1.49 5.97
N PRO A 162 -6.85 1.72 6.57
CA PRO A 162 -7.43 0.77 7.52
C PRO A 162 -7.75 -0.59 6.89
N LEU A 163 -8.22 -0.60 5.64
CA LEU A 163 -8.55 -1.83 4.92
C LEU A 163 -7.29 -2.60 4.52
N ALA A 164 -6.29 -1.92 3.96
CA ALA A 164 -5.02 -2.55 3.59
C ALA A 164 -4.32 -3.21 4.79
N ARG A 165 -4.34 -2.54 5.96
CA ARG A 165 -3.84 -3.12 7.22
C ARG A 165 -4.59 -4.37 7.62
N LEU A 166 -5.92 -4.32 7.59
CA LEU A 166 -6.78 -5.45 7.91
C LEU A 166 -6.51 -6.64 6.99
N GLU A 167 -6.45 -6.39 5.68
CA GLU A 167 -6.21 -7.41 4.66
C GLU A 167 -4.82 -8.03 4.82
N GLY A 168 -3.77 -7.20 4.96
CA GLY A 168 -2.40 -7.67 5.19
C GLY A 168 -2.30 -8.54 6.44
N ARG A 169 -2.87 -8.08 7.56
CA ARG A 169 -2.92 -8.82 8.83
C ARG A 169 -3.59 -10.18 8.67
N VAL A 170 -4.79 -10.21 8.08
CA VAL A 170 -5.56 -11.44 7.91
C VAL A 170 -4.84 -12.41 6.96
N ALA A 171 -4.38 -11.92 5.81
CA ALA A 171 -3.74 -12.73 4.79
C ALA A 171 -2.43 -13.35 5.28
N ILE A 172 -1.51 -12.53 5.81
CA ILE A 172 -0.19 -12.99 6.26
C ILE A 172 -0.36 -13.92 7.46
N ALA A 173 -1.16 -13.56 8.48
CA ALA A 173 -1.36 -14.42 9.64
C ALA A 173 -2.04 -15.76 9.27
N ALA A 174 -3.00 -15.75 8.34
CA ALA A 174 -3.64 -16.98 7.87
C ALA A 174 -2.66 -17.85 7.09
N LEU A 175 -1.83 -17.26 6.24
CA LEU A 175 -0.82 -17.97 5.46
C LEU A 175 0.20 -18.66 6.38
N LEU A 176 0.79 -17.92 7.32
CA LEU A 176 1.79 -18.46 8.24
C LEU A 176 1.23 -19.55 9.17
N ARG A 177 -0.02 -19.38 9.63
CA ARG A 177 -0.69 -20.39 10.48
C ARG A 177 -1.03 -21.66 9.72
N ARG A 178 -1.47 -21.54 8.46
CA ARG A 178 -1.93 -22.69 7.65
C ARG A 178 -0.78 -23.43 6.97
N LEU A 179 0.33 -22.75 6.70
CA LEU A 179 1.50 -23.28 6.01
C LEU A 179 2.77 -23.04 6.88
N PRO A 180 2.97 -23.82 7.95
CA PRO A 180 4.10 -23.64 8.86
C PRO A 180 5.46 -23.86 8.17
N ASP A 181 5.52 -24.71 7.15
CA ASP A 181 6.75 -25.01 6.39
C ASP A 181 6.86 -24.21 5.08
N LEU A 182 6.11 -23.09 4.99
CA LEU A 182 6.17 -22.18 3.85
C LEU A 182 7.60 -21.63 3.68
N ARG A 183 8.09 -21.70 2.45
CA ARG A 183 9.42 -21.22 2.04
C ARG A 183 9.41 -20.71 0.60
N LEU A 184 10.44 -19.95 0.23
CA LEU A 184 10.68 -19.64 -1.17
C LEU A 184 10.96 -20.93 -1.94
N ALA A 185 10.36 -21.07 -3.13
CA ALA A 185 10.63 -22.22 -3.99
C ALA A 185 12.06 -22.21 -4.54
N ASP A 186 12.65 -21.03 -4.67
CA ASP A 186 14.04 -20.79 -5.06
C ASP A 186 14.59 -19.66 -4.18
N PRO A 187 15.32 -19.97 -3.08
CA PRO A 187 15.85 -18.96 -2.17
C PRO A 187 16.89 -18.03 -2.79
N ASP A 188 17.63 -18.49 -3.81
CA ASP A 188 18.70 -17.72 -4.44
C ASP A 188 18.17 -16.80 -5.56
N ALA A 189 16.91 -16.97 -5.96
CA ALA A 189 16.29 -16.14 -6.99
C ALA A 189 15.99 -14.72 -6.49
N ALA A 190 16.61 -13.75 -7.16
CA ALA A 190 16.29 -12.34 -6.98
C ALA A 190 14.82 -12.05 -7.38
N PRO A 191 14.11 -11.21 -6.61
CA PRO A 191 12.75 -10.80 -6.96
C PRO A 191 12.73 -10.03 -8.29
N ARG A 192 11.71 -10.31 -9.11
CA ARG A 192 11.50 -9.63 -10.39
C ARG A 192 10.35 -8.66 -10.25
N TYR A 193 10.62 -7.37 -10.28
CA TYR A 193 9.59 -6.34 -10.12
C TYR A 193 8.93 -5.96 -11.46
N GLU A 194 7.70 -5.49 -11.39
CA GLU A 194 7.03 -4.83 -12.51
C GLU A 194 7.78 -3.54 -12.86
N ASN A 195 7.84 -3.19 -14.15
CA ASN A 195 8.44 -1.93 -14.59
C ASN A 195 7.36 -0.84 -14.54
N ALA A 196 7.07 -0.36 -13.33
CA ALA A 196 6.10 0.68 -13.06
C ALA A 196 6.77 1.84 -12.30
N TRP A 197 6.34 3.07 -12.58
CA TRP A 197 6.98 4.28 -12.04
C TRP A 197 6.56 4.61 -10.61
N ILE A 198 5.35 4.17 -10.22
CA ILE A 198 4.77 4.40 -8.89
C ILE A 198 4.76 3.11 -8.08
N LEU A 199 4.29 2.01 -8.67
CA LEU A 199 4.08 0.75 -7.97
C LEU A 199 5.40 -0.02 -7.85
N HIS A 200 5.74 -0.39 -6.61
CA HIS A 200 6.79 -1.35 -6.29
C HIS A 200 6.14 -2.69 -6.02
N LYS A 201 6.08 -3.56 -7.04
CA LYS A 201 5.38 -4.84 -6.97
C LYS A 201 6.19 -5.98 -7.61
N PRO A 202 6.42 -7.09 -6.89
CA PRO A 202 6.96 -8.30 -7.49
C PRO A 202 5.98 -8.85 -8.55
N ARG A 203 6.49 -9.19 -9.74
CA ARG A 203 5.73 -9.85 -10.82
C ARG A 203 5.20 -11.21 -10.40
N GLU A 204 5.98 -11.91 -9.57
CA GLU A 204 5.64 -13.22 -9.05
C GLU A 204 6.34 -13.47 -7.71
N LEU A 205 5.73 -14.31 -6.88
CA LEU A 205 6.34 -14.88 -5.68
C LEU A 205 6.16 -16.38 -5.72
N ARG A 206 7.23 -17.12 -5.97
CA ARG A 206 7.20 -18.59 -6.09
C ARG A 206 7.49 -19.21 -4.73
N LEU A 207 6.50 -19.94 -4.20
CA LEU A 207 6.54 -20.54 -2.87
C LEU A 207 6.48 -22.07 -2.97
N ALA A 208 7.04 -22.74 -1.97
CA ALA A 208 6.89 -24.15 -1.73
C ALA A 208 6.40 -24.38 -0.29
N TRP A 209 5.59 -25.40 -0.10
CA TRP A 209 5.06 -25.83 1.20
C TRP A 209 4.74 -27.32 1.15
N GLY A 210 4.70 -27.96 2.32
CA GLY A 210 4.59 -29.41 2.45
C GLY A 210 5.84 -30.02 3.01
#